data_AF-A0A1Y1WYL2-F1
#
_entry.id   AF-A0A1Y1WYL2-F1
#
_cell.length_a   1.000
_cell.length_b   1.000
_cell.length_c   1.000
_cell.angle_alpha   90.00
_cell.angle_beta   90.00
_cell.angle_gamma   90.00
#
_symmetry.space_group_name_H-M   'P 1'
#
loop_
_entity.id
_entity.type
_entity.pdbx_description
1 polymer ?
#
loop_
_entity_poly.entity_id
_entity_poly.type
_entity_poly.pdbx_seq_one_letter_code
_entity_poly.pdbx_strand_id
1 'polypeptide(L)'
;MYYLETNYTITDVENIKVKTNYVCPDDSSSESPSYLTTKTGEEFTVCKYNYYCHKNSYCIKSLSQYSLAKDYINNFYGSYIINKENPTKKMIILSCNKKTFKNKICTTDSCDSNSDCFSDNCVDGVCMINPDDPVYVCGTTKENSQFKVKCLLNYQENCKSDEECGDNTFCRLGNICLDKRTTIDHDLKKYLIPVVILIIISLIIFVLYQIEKNNIKEKKNKKGKNNLNEIN
;
A
#
# COMPACT_ATOMS: atom_id res chain seq x y z
N MET A 1 -16.03 -7.55 11.43
CA MET A 1 -14.86 -8.35 11.87
C MET A 1 -14.73 -8.18 13.37
N TYR A 2 -14.29 -9.20 14.11
CA TYR A 2 -14.22 -9.14 15.57
C TYR A 2 -12.78 -9.17 16.10
N TYR A 3 -12.55 -8.53 17.23
CA TYR A 3 -11.31 -8.67 18.01
C TYR A 3 -11.59 -8.95 19.49
N LEU A 4 -10.54 -9.37 20.19
CA LEU A 4 -10.47 -9.47 21.64
C LEU A 4 -9.31 -8.62 22.14
N GLU A 5 -9.51 -7.97 23.29
CA GLU A 5 -8.41 -7.40 24.06
C GLU A 5 -7.62 -8.52 24.71
N THR A 6 -6.32 -8.29 24.90
CA THR A 6 -5.44 -9.26 25.53
C THR A 6 -4.57 -8.57 26.56
N ASN A 7 -3.89 -9.37 27.38
CA ASN A 7 -2.80 -8.92 28.24
C ASN A 7 -1.42 -9.30 27.66
N TYR A 8 -1.36 -9.63 26.36
CA TYR A 8 -0.12 -9.99 25.68
C TYR A 8 0.56 -8.76 25.12
N THR A 9 1.84 -8.60 25.39
CA THR A 9 2.72 -7.66 24.69
C THR A 9 3.21 -8.27 23.38
N ILE A 10 3.90 -7.47 22.55
CA ILE A 10 4.54 -7.97 21.33
C ILE A 10 5.49 -9.14 21.62
N THR A 11 6.24 -9.08 22.73
CA THR A 11 7.18 -10.13 23.15
C THR A 11 6.44 -11.41 23.57
N ASP A 12 5.30 -11.29 24.23
CA ASP A 12 4.48 -12.46 24.59
C ASP A 12 3.96 -13.15 23.32
N VAL A 13 3.48 -12.36 22.35
CA VAL A 13 2.96 -12.85 21.07
C VAL A 13 4.05 -13.56 20.25
N GLU A 14 5.26 -13.01 20.15
CA GLU A 14 6.37 -13.65 19.41
C GLU A 14 6.86 -14.95 20.05
N ASN A 15 6.64 -15.13 21.36
CA ASN A 15 6.99 -16.35 22.09
C ASN A 15 5.93 -17.46 21.98
N ILE A 16 4.78 -17.20 21.33
CA ILE A 16 3.74 -18.21 21.12
C ILE A 16 4.29 -19.36 20.26
N LYS A 17 4.17 -20.58 20.80
CA LYS A 17 4.53 -21.81 20.07
C LYS A 17 3.41 -22.19 19.13
N VAL A 18 3.62 -21.98 17.83
CA VAL A 18 2.65 -22.32 16.79
C VAL A 18 2.33 -23.81 16.82
N LYS A 19 1.04 -24.14 16.83
CA LYS A 19 0.52 -25.52 16.84
C LYS A 19 0.01 -25.91 15.46
N THR A 20 0.14 -27.18 15.13
CA THR A 20 -0.35 -27.78 13.88
C THR A 20 -1.56 -28.69 14.09
N ASN A 21 -1.94 -28.92 15.34
CA ASN A 21 -2.98 -29.88 15.71
C ASN A 21 -4.37 -29.24 15.68
N TYR A 22 -5.38 -30.07 15.45
CA TYR A 22 -6.77 -29.76 15.78
C TYR A 22 -7.04 -30.23 17.23
N VAL A 23 -7.69 -29.46 18.11
CA VAL A 23 -8.23 -28.09 18.04
C VAL A 23 -7.12 -27.06 18.31
N CYS A 24 -7.19 -25.88 17.69
CA CYS A 24 -6.25 -24.81 17.96
C CYS A 24 -6.44 -24.23 19.38
N PRO A 25 -5.34 -23.80 20.04
CA PRO A 25 -5.42 -23.25 21.39
C PRO A 25 -6.18 -21.92 21.43
N ASP A 26 -6.66 -21.52 22.61
CA ASP A 26 -7.49 -20.32 22.78
C ASP A 26 -6.78 -19.02 22.40
N ASP A 27 -5.45 -18.99 22.45
CA ASP A 27 -4.63 -17.86 21.98
C ASP A 27 -4.52 -17.80 20.44
N SER A 28 -5.08 -18.76 19.70
CA SER A 28 -5.21 -18.66 18.25
C SER A 28 -6.33 -17.68 17.85
N SER A 29 -6.29 -17.27 16.58
CA SER A 29 -7.32 -16.48 15.93
C SER A 29 -8.48 -17.32 15.38
N SER A 30 -8.37 -18.65 15.37
CA SER A 30 -9.39 -19.58 14.87
C SER A 30 -9.30 -20.95 15.54
N GLU A 31 -10.45 -21.57 15.81
CA GLU A 31 -10.54 -22.89 16.46
C GLU A 31 -9.91 -24.02 15.63
N SER A 32 -9.82 -23.83 14.31
CA SER A 32 -9.25 -24.81 13.37
C SER A 32 -7.97 -24.29 12.72
N PRO A 33 -7.02 -25.18 12.38
CA PRO A 33 -5.89 -24.84 11.52
C PRO A 33 -6.36 -24.25 10.19
N SER A 34 -5.58 -23.30 9.66
CA SER A 34 -5.85 -22.64 8.39
C SER A 34 -4.69 -22.87 7.42
N TYR A 35 -5.01 -22.86 6.12
CA TYR A 35 -4.01 -22.82 5.06
C TYR A 35 -3.39 -21.42 4.99
N LEU A 36 -2.06 -21.37 5.02
CA LEU A 36 -1.27 -20.15 4.94
C LEU A 36 -0.21 -20.30 3.85
N THR A 37 0.20 -19.17 3.29
CA THR A 37 1.25 -19.09 2.27
C THR A 37 2.30 -18.10 2.74
N THR A 38 3.58 -18.50 2.70
CA THR A 38 4.69 -17.58 2.99
C THR A 38 4.83 -16.52 1.89
N LYS A 39 5.64 -15.48 2.14
CA LYS A 39 5.99 -14.49 1.10
C LYS A 39 6.66 -15.10 -0.14
N THR A 40 7.31 -16.26 0.00
CA THR A 40 7.95 -16.98 -1.11
C THR A 40 7.01 -17.90 -1.87
N GLY A 41 5.75 -18.05 -1.41
CA GLY A 41 4.76 -18.93 -2.03
C GLY A 41 4.71 -20.34 -1.44
N GLU A 42 5.43 -20.62 -0.35
CA GLU A 42 5.36 -21.93 0.32
C GLU A 42 4.05 -22.06 1.10
N GLU A 43 3.31 -23.14 0.89
CA GLU A 43 2.02 -23.40 1.55
C GLU A 43 2.17 -24.34 2.75
N PHE A 44 1.40 -24.08 3.81
CA PHE A 44 1.37 -24.90 5.03
C PHE A 44 0.05 -24.77 5.80
N THR A 45 -0.27 -25.76 6.64
CA THR A 45 -1.49 -25.77 7.46
C THR A 45 -1.15 -25.75 8.94
N VAL A 46 -1.54 -24.69 9.64
CA VAL A 46 -1.24 -24.48 11.07
C VAL A 46 -2.29 -23.61 11.74
N CYS A 47 -2.28 -23.56 13.07
CA CYS A 47 -3.08 -22.59 13.82
C CYS A 47 -2.64 -21.16 13.49
N LYS A 48 -3.62 -20.32 13.16
CA LYS A 48 -3.38 -18.93 12.77
C LYS A 48 -3.37 -18.05 14.01
N TYR A 49 -2.36 -17.19 14.11
CA TYR A 49 -2.25 -16.14 15.11
C TYR A 49 -2.21 -14.81 14.36
N ASN A 50 -3.18 -13.94 14.62
CA ASN A 50 -3.30 -12.60 14.03
C ASN A 50 -3.51 -11.59 15.16
N TYR A 51 -2.45 -10.85 15.49
CA TYR A 51 -2.49 -9.80 16.51
C TYR A 51 -2.09 -8.46 15.92
N TYR A 52 -2.58 -7.39 16.53
CA TYR A 52 -2.13 -6.03 16.26
C TYR A 52 -1.60 -5.44 17.56
N CYS A 53 -0.41 -4.86 17.51
CA CYS A 53 0.32 -4.44 18.69
C CYS A 53 0.95 -3.08 18.46
N HIS A 54 1.14 -2.33 19.54
CA HIS A 54 2.19 -1.32 19.62
C HIS A 54 3.36 -1.87 20.42
N LYS A 55 4.50 -1.18 20.37
CA LYS A 55 5.73 -1.68 21.01
C LYS A 55 5.62 -1.73 22.54
N ASN A 56 4.91 -0.77 23.13
CA ASN A 56 4.83 -0.57 24.58
C ASN A 56 3.40 -0.75 25.14
N SER A 57 2.54 -1.48 24.43
CA SER A 57 1.15 -1.70 24.85
C SER A 57 0.75 -3.17 24.73
N TYR A 58 -0.44 -3.49 25.23
CA TYR A 58 -1.05 -4.79 25.00
C TYR A 58 -1.62 -4.88 23.59
N CYS A 59 -1.44 -6.05 23.00
CA CYS A 59 -1.95 -6.40 21.70
C CYS A 59 -3.46 -6.67 21.75
N ILE A 60 -4.09 -6.52 20.60
CA ILE A 60 -5.44 -7.03 20.33
C ILE A 60 -5.35 -8.24 19.41
N LYS A 61 -6.19 -9.25 19.68
CA LYS A 61 -6.28 -10.46 18.87
C LYS A 61 -7.42 -10.32 17.87
N SER A 62 -7.10 -10.40 16.58
CA SER A 62 -8.11 -10.46 15.53
C SER A 62 -8.64 -11.88 15.41
N LEU A 63 -9.96 -12.03 15.39
CA LEU A 63 -10.66 -13.31 15.19
C LEU A 63 -10.99 -13.58 13.72
N SER A 64 -10.39 -12.81 12.81
CA SER A 64 -10.58 -12.97 11.38
C SER A 64 -9.55 -13.89 10.76
N GLN A 65 -10.03 -14.77 9.89
CA GLN A 65 -9.17 -15.54 8.99
C GLN A 65 -8.66 -14.70 7.80
N TYR A 66 -9.24 -13.53 7.54
CA TYR A 66 -8.87 -12.65 6.43
C TYR A 66 -8.05 -11.46 6.93
N SER A 67 -7.17 -10.92 6.08
CA SER A 67 -6.52 -9.63 6.36
C SER A 67 -7.58 -8.54 6.50
N LEU A 68 -7.29 -7.53 7.31
CA LEU A 68 -8.16 -6.38 7.51
C LEU A 68 -8.24 -5.48 6.27
N ALA A 69 -7.18 -5.50 5.46
CA ALA A 69 -7.06 -4.67 4.28
C ALA A 69 -7.90 -5.29 3.15
N LYS A 70 -9.09 -4.73 2.91
CA LYS A 70 -9.90 -5.10 1.74
C LYS A 70 -9.40 -4.34 0.52
N ASP A 71 -9.04 -5.08 -0.52
CA ASP A 71 -8.74 -4.53 -1.83
C ASP A 71 -10.05 -4.18 -2.54
N TYR A 72 -10.41 -2.89 -2.53
CA TYR A 72 -11.49 -2.37 -3.37
C TYR A 72 -10.84 -1.69 -4.57
N ILE A 73 -10.59 -2.46 -5.63
CA ILE A 73 -10.12 -2.00 -6.96
C ILE A 73 -9.13 -0.83 -6.82
N ASN A 74 -7.88 -1.14 -6.44
CA ASN A 74 -6.75 -0.21 -6.28
C ASN A 74 -6.77 0.71 -5.06
N ASN A 75 -7.81 0.68 -4.22
CA ASN A 75 -7.86 1.43 -2.98
C ASN A 75 -8.01 0.50 -1.77
N PHE A 76 -7.21 0.79 -0.74
CA PHE A 76 -7.30 0.07 0.53
C PHE A 76 -8.23 0.81 1.47
N TYR A 77 -9.19 0.06 2.02
CA TYR A 77 -10.20 0.57 2.94
C TYR A 77 -10.01 -0.02 4.33
N GLY A 78 -9.72 0.81 5.33
CA GLY A 78 -9.73 0.43 6.74
C GLY A 78 -11.15 0.48 7.32
N SER A 79 -11.74 -0.67 7.66
CA SER A 79 -13.07 -0.71 8.28
C SER A 79 -13.03 -0.89 9.80
N TYR A 80 -14.07 -0.43 10.49
CA TYR A 80 -14.30 -0.75 11.89
C TYR A 80 -14.33 -2.25 12.15
N ILE A 81 -13.74 -2.61 13.27
CA ILE A 81 -13.87 -3.92 13.89
C ILE A 81 -14.48 -3.78 15.27
N ILE A 82 -15.17 -4.83 15.69
CA ILE A 82 -16.03 -4.82 16.89
C ILE A 82 -15.39 -5.70 17.96
N ASN A 83 -15.31 -5.23 19.20
CA ASN A 83 -14.85 -6.05 20.30
C ASN A 83 -15.89 -7.16 20.57
N LYS A 84 -15.45 -8.42 20.61
CA LYS A 84 -16.36 -9.57 20.79
C LYS A 84 -17.02 -9.59 22.17
N GLU A 85 -16.35 -9.10 23.21
CA GLU A 85 -16.86 -9.05 24.58
C GLU A 85 -17.66 -7.78 24.86
N ASN A 86 -17.35 -6.69 24.17
CA ASN A 86 -18.10 -5.43 24.25
C ASN A 86 -18.45 -4.87 22.87
N PRO A 87 -19.58 -5.28 22.28
CA PRO A 87 -19.96 -4.85 20.93
C PRO A 87 -20.14 -3.35 20.72
N THR A 88 -20.25 -2.56 21.80
CA THR A 88 -20.30 -1.09 21.72
C THR A 88 -18.93 -0.47 21.44
N LYS A 89 -17.85 -1.20 21.76
CA LYS A 89 -16.47 -0.77 21.49
C LYS A 89 -16.06 -1.20 20.09
N LYS A 90 -15.88 -0.22 19.22
CA LYS A 90 -15.40 -0.38 17.84
C LYS A 90 -14.07 0.36 17.68
N MET A 91 -13.24 -0.09 16.75
CA MET A 91 -12.00 0.62 16.38
C MET A 91 -11.61 0.32 14.94
N ILE A 92 -10.81 1.20 14.34
CA ILE A 92 -10.23 1.06 13.01
C ILE A 92 -8.75 0.75 13.19
N ILE A 93 -8.33 -0.46 12.80
CA ILE A 93 -6.94 -0.89 12.95
C ILE A 93 -6.04 -0.32 11.85
N LEU A 94 -6.53 -0.28 10.62
CA LEU A 94 -5.74 0.15 9.47
C LEU A 94 -5.65 1.67 9.45
N SER A 95 -4.43 2.17 9.31
CA SER A 95 -4.14 3.59 9.30
C SER A 95 -3.50 3.99 7.97
N CYS A 96 -3.71 5.24 7.54
CA CYS A 96 -3.19 5.75 6.29
C CYS A 96 -1.90 6.56 6.46
N ASN A 97 -0.98 6.41 5.52
CA ASN A 97 0.13 7.34 5.40
C ASN A 97 -0.36 8.67 4.83
N LYS A 98 0.20 9.80 5.29
CA LYS A 98 -0.18 11.15 4.84
C LYS A 98 -0.08 11.34 3.33
N LYS A 99 0.94 10.75 2.70
CA LYS A 99 1.16 10.87 1.25
C LYS A 99 0.12 10.09 0.45
N THR A 100 -0.22 8.88 0.89
CA THR A 100 -1.20 8.02 0.20
C THR A 100 -2.63 8.50 0.42
N PHE A 101 -2.95 9.04 1.60
CA PHE A 101 -4.22 9.72 1.87
C PHE A 101 -4.43 10.93 0.94
N LYS A 102 -3.45 11.83 0.83
CA LYS A 102 -3.52 12.98 -0.10
C LYS A 102 -3.73 12.57 -1.55
N ASN A 103 -3.18 11.42 -1.95
CA ASN A 103 -3.34 10.86 -3.28
C ASN A 103 -4.60 9.99 -3.44
N LYS A 104 -5.44 9.89 -2.40
CA LYS A 104 -6.68 9.10 -2.36
C LYS A 104 -6.49 7.60 -2.60
N ILE A 105 -5.30 7.07 -2.27
CA ILE A 105 -4.96 5.64 -2.40
C ILE A 105 -5.38 4.86 -1.15
N CYS A 106 -5.29 5.53 0.01
CA CYS A 106 -5.69 4.98 1.29
C CYS A 106 -6.85 5.80 1.86
N THR A 107 -7.84 5.11 2.39
CA THR A 107 -8.95 5.69 3.14
C THR A 107 -9.38 4.73 4.25
N THR A 108 -10.13 5.23 5.23
CA THR A 108 -10.73 4.43 6.29
C THR A 108 -12.21 4.77 6.43
N ASP A 109 -12.94 4.00 7.24
CA ASP A 109 -14.16 4.48 7.89
C ASP A 109 -13.86 5.80 8.62
N SER A 110 -14.91 6.62 8.80
CA SER A 110 -14.75 7.89 9.50
C SER A 110 -14.45 7.67 10.98
N CYS A 111 -13.40 8.30 11.48
CA CYS A 111 -13.13 8.44 12.92
C CYS A 111 -13.61 9.81 13.42
N ASP A 112 -14.12 9.86 14.66
CA ASP A 112 -14.53 11.10 15.31
C ASP A 112 -13.50 11.54 16.37
N SER A 113 -12.69 10.59 16.84
CA SER A 113 -11.70 10.77 17.90
C SER A 113 -10.47 9.88 17.67
N ASN A 114 -9.34 10.22 18.30
CA ASN A 114 -8.13 9.39 18.24
C ASN A 114 -8.38 7.96 18.74
N SER A 115 -9.22 7.80 19.76
CA SER A 115 -9.57 6.49 20.32
C SER A 115 -10.35 5.57 19.37
N ASP A 116 -10.91 6.11 18.29
CA ASP A 116 -11.53 5.28 17.24
C ASP A 116 -10.46 4.60 16.36
N CYS A 117 -9.22 5.10 16.36
CA CYS A 117 -8.10 4.59 15.60
C CYS A 117 -7.18 3.77 16.51
N PHE A 118 -6.78 2.58 16.06
CA PHE A 118 -5.79 1.81 16.81
C PHE A 118 -4.45 2.56 16.91
N SER A 119 -4.08 3.35 15.89
CA SER A 119 -2.90 4.23 15.90
C SER A 119 -2.98 5.43 16.85
N ASP A 120 -4.12 5.64 17.51
CA ASP A 120 -4.41 6.82 18.35
C ASP A 120 -4.25 8.15 17.60
N ASN A 121 -4.54 8.17 16.29
CA ASN A 121 -4.32 9.34 15.45
C ASN A 121 -5.42 9.51 14.40
N CYS A 122 -6.47 10.27 14.73
CA CYS A 122 -7.57 10.64 13.83
C CYS A 122 -7.34 12.04 13.24
N VAL A 123 -7.17 12.13 11.92
CA VAL A 123 -6.94 13.42 11.23
C VAL A 123 -7.90 13.54 10.06
N ASP A 124 -8.66 14.63 10.02
CA ASP A 124 -9.66 14.90 8.98
C ASP A 124 -10.65 13.74 8.78
N GLY A 125 -11.03 13.08 9.87
CA GLY A 125 -11.94 11.93 9.87
C GLY A 125 -11.32 10.62 9.40
N VAL A 126 -10.00 10.54 9.21
CA VAL A 126 -9.30 9.34 8.75
C VAL A 126 -8.26 8.91 9.78
N CYS A 127 -8.16 7.60 10.04
CA CYS A 127 -7.09 7.08 10.88
C CYS A 127 -5.76 7.15 10.14
N MET A 128 -4.82 7.90 10.71
CA MET A 128 -3.49 8.13 10.15
C MET A 128 -2.45 7.35 10.93
N ILE A 129 -1.35 6.97 10.28
CA ILE A 129 -0.25 6.32 10.99
C ILE A 129 0.29 7.25 12.09
N ASN A 130 0.79 6.67 13.17
CA ASN A 130 1.47 7.39 14.24
C ASN A 130 2.96 7.01 14.24
N PRO A 131 3.85 7.87 13.71
CA PRO A 131 5.28 7.54 13.60
C PRO A 131 5.96 7.30 14.95
N ASP A 132 5.43 7.87 16.03
CA ASP A 132 5.99 7.73 17.37
C ASP A 132 5.54 6.42 18.05
N ASP A 133 4.44 5.83 17.59
CA ASP A 133 3.91 4.56 18.08
C ASP A 133 3.32 3.69 16.94
N PRO A 134 4.17 3.12 16.06
CA PRO A 134 3.73 2.42 14.88
C PRO A 134 2.98 1.13 15.21
N VAL A 135 2.03 0.77 14.35
CA VAL A 135 1.26 -0.47 14.48
C VAL A 135 2.04 -1.65 13.88
N TYR A 136 2.18 -2.71 14.66
CA TYR A 136 2.70 -4.00 14.22
C TYR A 136 1.57 -4.98 13.98
N VAL A 137 1.68 -5.77 12.92
CA VAL A 137 0.87 -6.96 12.68
C VAL A 137 1.72 -8.20 12.99
N CYS A 138 1.20 -9.04 13.88
CA CYS A 138 1.83 -10.30 14.25
C CYS A 138 1.08 -11.46 13.61
N GLY A 139 1.80 -12.22 12.78
CA GLY A 139 1.25 -13.31 12.00
C GLY A 139 2.02 -14.61 12.19
N THR A 140 1.33 -15.74 12.06
CA THR A 140 1.99 -17.04 11.91
C THR A 140 2.83 -17.05 10.62
N THR A 141 4.10 -17.43 10.74
CA THR A 141 5.03 -17.57 9.61
C THR A 141 5.86 -18.85 9.73
N LYS A 142 6.59 -19.17 8.66
CA LYS A 142 7.56 -20.26 8.60
C LYS A 142 8.91 -19.71 8.18
N GLU A 143 9.92 -19.88 9.03
CA GLU A 143 11.31 -19.51 8.74
C GLU A 143 12.22 -20.68 9.10
N ASN A 144 13.15 -21.07 8.21
CA ASN A 144 14.08 -22.18 8.44
C ASN A 144 13.39 -23.48 8.89
N SER A 145 12.26 -23.83 8.24
CA SER A 145 11.44 -24.99 8.57
C SER A 145 10.76 -24.97 9.95
N GLN A 146 10.81 -23.86 10.68
CA GLN A 146 10.16 -23.69 11.98
C GLN A 146 8.98 -22.72 11.88
N PHE A 147 7.85 -23.11 12.48
CA PHE A 147 6.70 -22.24 12.63
C PHE A 147 6.88 -21.33 13.85
N LYS A 148 6.62 -20.04 13.66
CA LYS A 148 6.65 -19.05 14.74
C LYS A 148 5.68 -17.92 14.46
N VAL A 149 5.39 -17.11 15.47
CA VAL A 149 4.69 -15.83 15.28
C VAL A 149 5.74 -14.74 15.12
N LYS A 150 5.58 -13.86 14.13
CA LYS A 150 6.50 -12.74 13.89
C LYS A 150 5.70 -11.46 13.80
N CYS A 151 6.15 -10.44 14.51
CA CYS A 151 5.53 -9.11 14.50
C CYS A 151 6.32 -8.18 13.59
N LEU A 152 5.65 -7.64 12.57
CA LEU A 152 6.24 -6.75 11.57
C LEU A 152 5.35 -5.52 11.40
N LEU A 153 5.87 -4.44 10.80
CA LEU A 153 5.13 -3.21 10.56
C LEU A 153 3.88 -3.48 9.72
N ASN A 154 2.78 -2.86 10.13
CA ASN A 154 1.50 -2.99 9.44
C ASN A 154 1.49 -2.22 8.10
N TYR A 155 0.45 -2.45 7.31
CA TYR A 155 0.21 -1.71 6.06
C TYR A 155 0.25 -0.18 6.28
N GLN A 156 0.88 0.55 5.35
CA GLN A 156 1.12 2.01 5.33
C GLN A 156 2.11 2.57 6.36
N GLU A 157 2.60 1.76 7.30
CA GLU A 157 3.65 2.18 8.23
C GLU A 157 4.97 2.46 7.51
N ASN A 158 5.78 3.33 8.10
CA ASN A 158 7.08 3.70 7.52
C ASN A 158 8.12 2.59 7.75
N CYS A 159 8.80 2.16 6.70
CA CYS A 159 9.75 1.05 6.70
C CYS A 159 11.07 1.43 6.03
N LYS A 160 12.13 0.67 6.30
CA LYS A 160 13.44 0.83 5.63
C LYS A 160 13.72 -0.30 4.63
N SER A 161 13.14 -1.48 4.84
CA SER A 161 13.35 -2.64 3.99
C SER A 161 12.14 -3.59 3.97
N ASP A 162 12.10 -4.48 2.98
CA ASP A 162 10.97 -5.41 2.76
C ASP A 162 10.77 -6.40 3.93
N GLU A 163 11.81 -6.63 4.73
CA GLU A 163 11.81 -7.50 5.91
C GLU A 163 11.09 -6.90 7.12
N GLU A 164 10.91 -5.57 7.15
CA GLU A 164 10.22 -4.87 8.24
C GLU A 164 8.70 -4.93 8.09
N CYS A 165 8.17 -5.28 6.91
CA CYS A 165 6.75 -5.21 6.58
C CYS A 165 6.00 -6.55 6.76
N GLY A 166 4.83 -6.54 7.40
CA GLY A 166 3.99 -7.73 7.66
C GLY A 166 3.03 -8.08 6.52
N ASP A 167 2.15 -9.07 6.71
CA ASP A 167 0.96 -9.36 5.88
C ASP A 167 1.13 -9.26 4.34
N ASN A 168 2.11 -9.98 3.77
CA ASN A 168 2.40 -9.97 2.32
C ASN A 168 2.66 -8.56 1.73
N THR A 169 3.05 -7.60 2.57
CA THR A 169 3.45 -6.26 2.16
C THR A 169 4.97 -6.14 2.03
N PHE A 170 5.40 -5.12 1.29
CA PHE A 170 6.78 -4.82 0.93
C PHE A 170 7.05 -3.32 1.14
N CYS A 171 8.30 -2.97 1.42
CA CYS A 171 8.71 -1.61 1.62
C CYS A 171 8.90 -0.89 0.29
N ARG A 172 7.96 -0.03 -0.06
CA ARG A 172 7.86 0.60 -1.38
C ARG A 172 7.50 2.07 -1.25
N LEU A 173 7.71 2.80 -2.34
CA LEU A 173 7.10 4.09 -2.64
C LEU A 173 7.14 5.13 -1.50
N GLY A 174 8.35 5.56 -1.18
CA GLY A 174 8.57 6.51 -0.09
C GLY A 174 8.60 5.83 1.26
N ASN A 175 9.18 4.62 1.31
CA ASN A 175 9.52 3.93 2.54
C ASN A 175 8.28 3.59 3.37
N ILE A 176 7.24 3.02 2.73
CA ILE A 176 6.02 2.57 3.40
C ILE A 176 5.68 1.12 3.03
N CYS A 177 5.06 0.38 3.96
CA CYS A 177 4.63 -0.99 3.73
C CYS A 177 3.38 -1.05 2.85
N LEU A 178 3.49 -1.63 1.65
CA LEU A 178 2.40 -1.73 0.67
C LEU A 178 2.25 -3.16 0.15
N ASP A 179 1.03 -3.57 -0.18
CA ASP A 179 0.78 -4.83 -0.90
C ASP A 179 1.44 -4.79 -2.29
N LYS A 180 1.98 -5.93 -2.75
CA LYS A 180 2.57 -6.13 -4.08
C LYS A 180 1.65 -5.69 -5.23
N ARG A 181 0.34 -5.80 -5.06
CA ARG A 181 -0.67 -5.40 -6.06
C ARG A 181 -0.91 -3.91 -6.12
N THR A 182 -0.42 -3.15 -5.14
CA THR A 182 -0.53 -1.69 -5.13
C THR A 182 0.38 -1.13 -6.23
N THR A 183 -0.05 -1.24 -7.47
CA THR A 183 0.44 -0.42 -8.55
C THR A 183 -0.08 0.97 -8.24
N ILE A 184 0.74 1.78 -7.58
CA ILE A 184 0.58 3.22 -7.77
C ILE A 184 0.93 3.38 -9.24
N ASP A 185 -0.11 3.45 -10.08
CA ASP A 185 0.00 3.97 -11.43
C ASP A 185 0.57 5.35 -11.19
N HIS A 186 1.90 5.45 -11.21
CA HIS A 186 2.57 6.70 -11.01
C HIS A 186 1.91 7.62 -12.02
N ASP A 187 1.80 8.89 -11.64
CA ASP A 187 1.35 9.99 -12.48
C ASP A 187 2.19 10.14 -13.78
N LEU A 188 2.86 9.10 -14.29
CA LEU A 188 3.31 8.92 -15.66
C LEU A 188 2.26 9.45 -16.64
N LYS A 189 0.95 9.25 -16.43
CA LYS A 189 -0.08 9.90 -17.27
C LYS A 189 -0.01 11.43 -17.22
N LYS A 190 0.20 12.02 -16.04
CA LYS A 190 0.38 13.47 -15.85
C LYS A 190 1.65 14.00 -16.51
N TYR A 191 2.70 13.18 -16.63
CA TYR A 191 3.92 13.56 -17.37
C TYR A 191 3.86 13.21 -18.87
N LEU A 192 3.07 12.20 -19.26
CA LEU A 192 2.88 11.81 -20.65
C LEU A 192 2.12 12.88 -21.43
N ILE A 193 1.10 13.51 -20.83
CA ILE A 193 0.33 14.58 -21.50
C ILE A 193 1.22 15.74 -21.97
N PRO A 194 2.02 16.41 -21.11
CA PRO A 194 2.88 17.51 -21.55
C PRO A 194 3.98 17.05 -22.53
N VAL A 195 4.49 15.82 -22.38
CA VAL A 195 5.47 15.25 -23.33
C VAL A 195 4.84 15.04 -24.71
N VAL A 196 3.61 14.49 -24.78
CA VAL A 196 2.87 14.32 -26.03
C VAL A 196 2.58 15.67 -26.68
N ILE A 197 2.19 16.69 -25.91
CA ILE A 197 1.97 18.05 -26.41
C ILE A 197 3.27 18.64 -27.00
N LEU A 198 4.41 18.48 -26.32
CA LEU A 198 5.73 18.92 -26.81
C LEU A 198 6.12 18.22 -28.13
N ILE A 199 5.82 16.93 -28.28
CA ILE A 199 6.05 16.19 -29.51
C ILE A 199 5.17 16.74 -30.65
N ILE A 200 3.89 17.04 -30.38
CA ILE A 200 3.00 17.62 -31.39
C ILE A 200 3.49 19.01 -31.82
N ILE A 201 3.89 19.87 -30.89
CA ILE A 201 4.41 21.21 -31.19
C ILE A 201 5.68 21.13 -32.04
N SER A 202 6.61 20.24 -31.70
CA SER A 202 7.86 20.08 -32.47
C SER A 202 7.61 19.57 -33.88
N LEU A 203 6.63 18.67 -34.08
CA LEU A 203 6.19 18.25 -35.42
C LEU A 203 5.59 19.39 -36.23
N ILE A 204 4.76 20.25 -35.63
CA ILE A 204 4.17 21.43 -36.30
C ILE A 204 5.28 22.39 -36.74
N ILE A 205 6.23 22.72 -35.85
CA ILE A 205 7.37 23.59 -36.18
C ILE A 205 8.20 23.01 -37.32
N PHE A 206 8.45 21.70 -37.30
CA PHE A 206 9.18 21.00 -38.37
C PHE A 206 8.45 21.11 -39.72
N VAL A 207 7.13 20.92 -39.75
CA VAL A 207 6.32 21.06 -40.97
C VAL A 207 6.37 22.50 -41.50
N LEU A 208 6.19 23.50 -40.63
CA LEU A 208 6.26 24.91 -41.00
C LEU A 208 7.63 25.28 -41.58
N TYR A 209 8.71 24.79 -40.96
CA TYR A 209 10.08 24.97 -41.44
C TYR A 209 10.28 24.40 -42.86
N GLN A 210 9.72 23.21 -43.16
CA GLN A 210 9.82 22.61 -44.49
C GLN A 210 9.05 23.42 -45.54
N ILE A 211 7.88 23.97 -45.20
CA ILE A 211 7.09 24.83 -46.09
C ILE A 211 7.90 26.10 -46.43
N GLU A 212 8.48 26.76 -45.43
CA GLU A 212 9.27 27.98 -45.64
C GLU A 212 10.52 27.71 -46.50
N LYS A 213 11.22 26.62 -46.21
CA LYS A 213 12.38 26.18 -46.99
C LYS A 213 12.04 25.94 -48.46
N ASN A 214 10.88 25.34 -48.75
CA ASN A 214 10.41 25.13 -50.12
C ASN A 214 10.06 26.46 -50.82
N ASN A 215 9.38 27.37 -50.13
CA ASN A 215 9.09 28.71 -50.66
C ASN A 215 10.36 29.50 -51.01
N ILE A 216 11.42 29.39 -50.19
CA ILE A 216 12.71 30.01 -50.46
C ILE A 216 13.37 29.42 -51.72
N LYS A 217 13.30 28.09 -51.90
CA LYS A 217 13.82 27.42 -53.11
C LYS A 217 13.07 27.87 -54.37
N GLU A 218 11.74 27.97 -54.32
CA GLU A 218 10.96 28.44 -55.46
C GLU A 218 11.28 29.89 -55.84
N LYS A 219 11.45 30.77 -54.84
CA LYS A 219 11.87 32.17 -55.08
C LYS A 219 13.25 32.25 -55.75
N LYS A 220 14.21 31.42 -55.33
CA LYS A 220 15.54 31.35 -55.96
C LYS A 220 15.47 30.84 -57.40
N ASN A 221 14.67 29.82 -57.67
CA ASN A 221 14.47 29.28 -59.02
C ASN A 221 13.81 30.29 -59.97
N LYS A 222 12.82 31.06 -59.50
CA LYS A 222 12.21 32.15 -60.29
C LYS A 222 13.21 33.27 -60.61
N LYS A 223 14.03 33.68 -59.64
CA LYS A 223 15.06 34.72 -59.86
C LYS A 223 16.15 34.26 -60.84
N GLY A 224 16.56 32.99 -60.78
CA GLY A 224 17.50 32.41 -61.74
C GLY A 224 16.97 32.38 -63.18
N LYS A 225 15.67 32.06 -63.39
CA LYS A 225 15.04 32.10 -64.72
C LYS A 225 14.97 33.52 -65.30
N ASN A 226 14.65 34.53 -64.49
CA ASN A 226 14.57 35.91 -64.97
C ASN A 226 15.93 36.44 -65.46
N ASN A 227 17.01 36.14 -64.73
CA ASN A 227 18.36 36.56 -65.14
C ASN A 227 18.84 35.87 -66.44
N LEU A 228 18.33 34.67 -66.76
CA LEU A 228 18.69 33.97 -67.99
C LEU A 228 18.00 34.56 -69.24
N ASN A 229 16.84 35.21 -69.05
CA ASN A 229 16.09 35.84 -70.14
C ASN A 229 16.61 37.24 -70.51
N GLU A 230 17.44 37.88 -69.67
CA GLU A 230 18.05 39.18 -69.97
C GLU A 230 19.37 39.07 -70.78
N ILE A 231 19.88 37.86 -70.98
CA ILE A 231 21.16 37.59 -71.66
C ILE A 231 20.98 37.11 -73.12
N ASN A 232 19.74 36.78 -73.52
CA ASN A 232 19.38 36.41 -74.89
C ASN A 232 18.60 37.54 -75.56
#